data_AF-A0A5C7ZS86-F1
#
_entry.id   AF-A0A5C7ZS86-F1
#
_cell.length_a   1.000
_cell.length_b   1.000
_cell.length_c   1.000
_cell.angle_alpha   90.00
_cell.angle_beta   90.00
_cell.angle_gamma   90.00
#
_symmetry.space_group_name_H-M   'P 1'
#
loop_
_entity.id
_entity.type
_entity.pdbx_description
1 polymer ?
#
loop_
_entity_poly.entity_id
_entity_poly.type
_entity_poly.pdbx_seq_one_letter_code
_entity_poly.pdbx_strand_id
1 'polypeptide(L)'
;MSHPGTQPAYSNAEEIASSLSHALGIVLSIAGLAVLATFATLHGGAWRIVSVSVYGATLILLYTASTVYHAVSHARLKPILRVLDHSAIFLLIAGTYTPFALISLGGAWGWTLFLLVWTLALIGITLELRGVHNRKLAALLYVGMGWIGIVALKPLMENIAPGGLWLLFGGGLCYTLGVPFYLWKRLPYNHAVWHLFVLAGSVLQFFAVLLYVLPAR
;
A
#
# COMPACT_ATOMS: atom_id res chain seq x y z
N MET A 1 -24.80 -14.20 23.31
CA MET A 1 -23.51 -14.92 23.37
C MET A 1 -22.81 -14.74 22.02
N SER A 2 -21.76 -13.93 21.95
CA SER A 2 -21.03 -13.64 20.72
C SER A 2 -19.98 -14.72 20.44
N HIS A 3 -20.07 -15.37 19.29
CA HIS A 3 -19.05 -16.30 18.82
C HIS A 3 -17.68 -15.59 18.70
N PRO A 4 -16.60 -16.13 19.28
CA PRO A 4 -15.25 -15.61 19.09
C PRO A 4 -14.76 -16.00 17.69
N GLY A 5 -14.93 -15.11 16.71
CA GLY A 5 -14.42 -15.35 15.35
C GLY A 5 -15.07 -14.53 14.24
N THR A 6 -16.23 -13.93 14.50
CA THR A 6 -16.90 -13.06 13.53
C THR A 6 -16.49 -11.60 13.75
N GLN A 7 -15.91 -10.98 12.72
CA GLN A 7 -15.72 -9.52 12.71
C GLN A 7 -17.09 -8.86 12.88
N PRO A 8 -17.19 -7.73 13.60
CA PRO A 8 -18.45 -6.99 13.68
C PRO A 8 -18.93 -6.69 12.26
N ALA A 9 -20.19 -7.03 11.97
CA ALA A 9 -20.79 -6.73 10.68
C ALA A 9 -20.86 -5.20 10.56
N TYR A 10 -20.15 -4.63 9.58
CA TYR A 10 -20.24 -3.22 9.26
C TYR A 10 -21.66 -2.90 8.76
N SER A 11 -22.13 -1.69 9.06
CA SER A 11 -23.40 -1.24 8.49
C SER A 11 -23.27 -1.04 6.97
N ASN A 12 -24.39 -1.12 6.24
CA ASN A 12 -24.40 -0.86 4.80
C ASN A 12 -23.82 0.52 4.45
N ALA A 13 -24.04 1.53 5.30
CA ALA A 13 -23.49 2.87 5.11
C ALA A 13 -21.96 2.90 5.21
N GLU A 14 -21.37 2.14 6.14
CA GLU A 14 -19.92 2.01 6.29
C GLU A 14 -19.29 1.24 5.14
N GLU A 15 -19.94 0.17 4.66
CA GLU A 15 -19.51 -0.58 3.48
C GLU A 15 -19.54 0.30 2.21
N ILE A 16 -20.57 1.15 2.05
CA ILE A 16 -20.66 2.11 0.94
C ILE A 16 -19.55 3.16 1.03
N ALA A 17 -19.34 3.78 2.21
CA ALA A 17 -18.28 4.76 2.40
C ALA A 17 -16.89 4.18 2.12
N SER A 18 -16.65 2.94 2.56
CA SER A 18 -15.41 2.19 2.30
C SER A 18 -15.24 1.89 0.82
N SER A 19 -16.32 1.49 0.13
CA SER A 19 -16.30 1.20 -1.31
C SER A 19 -16.03 2.45 -2.14
N LEU A 20 -16.69 3.57 -1.83
CA LEU A 20 -16.56 4.84 -2.56
C LEU A 20 -15.17 5.45 -2.41
N SER A 21 -14.63 5.46 -1.18
CA SER A 21 -13.27 5.98 -0.94
C SER A 21 -12.22 5.21 -1.73
N HIS A 22 -12.36 3.89 -1.83
CA HIS A 22 -11.43 3.06 -2.62
C HIS A 22 -11.71 3.10 -4.12
N ALA A 23 -12.97 3.26 -4.54
CA ALA A 23 -13.29 3.46 -5.97
C ALA A 23 -12.62 4.74 -6.51
N LEU A 24 -12.59 5.82 -5.71
CA LEU A 24 -11.80 7.01 -6.03
C LEU A 24 -10.30 6.67 -6.14
N GLY A 25 -9.79 5.86 -5.20
CA GLY A 25 -8.42 5.35 -5.25
C GLY A 25 -8.09 4.59 -6.54
N ILE A 26 -9.01 3.79 -7.09
CA ILE A 26 -8.83 3.09 -8.38
C ILE A 26 -8.59 4.11 -9.50
N VAL A 27 -9.49 5.09 -9.63
CA VAL A 27 -9.41 6.11 -10.70
C VAL A 27 -8.11 6.90 -10.58
N LEU A 28 -7.76 7.35 -9.38
CA LEU A 28 -6.51 8.07 -9.12
C LEU A 28 -5.28 7.21 -9.41
N SER A 29 -5.32 5.90 -9.12
CA SER A 29 -4.19 4.99 -9.35
C SER A 29 -3.97 4.69 -10.82
N ILE A 30 -5.04 4.55 -11.62
CA ILE A 30 -4.95 4.39 -13.07
C ILE A 30 -4.37 5.67 -13.70
N ALA A 31 -4.92 6.83 -13.33
CA ALA A 31 -4.42 8.12 -13.81
C ALA A 31 -2.95 8.34 -13.39
N GLY A 32 -2.64 8.05 -12.13
CA GLY A 32 -1.29 8.15 -11.59
C GLY A 32 -0.30 7.23 -12.31
N LEU A 33 -0.66 5.97 -12.55
CA LEU A 33 0.18 5.05 -13.32
C LEU A 33 0.40 5.56 -14.75
N ALA A 34 -0.63 6.08 -15.42
CA ALA A 34 -0.48 6.65 -16.75
C ALA A 34 0.50 7.84 -16.75
N VAL A 35 0.41 8.72 -15.76
CA VAL A 35 1.35 9.83 -15.57
C VAL A 35 2.76 9.33 -15.32
N LEU A 36 2.97 8.41 -14.38
CA LEU A 36 4.29 7.87 -14.05
C LEU A 36 4.93 7.16 -15.25
N ALA A 37 4.16 6.34 -15.97
CA ALA A 37 4.64 5.64 -17.16
C ALA A 37 5.01 6.61 -18.29
N THR A 38 4.22 7.67 -18.48
CA THR A 38 4.54 8.73 -19.46
C THR A 38 5.83 9.47 -19.07
N PHE A 39 6.00 9.85 -17.81
CA PHE A 39 7.24 10.49 -17.37
C PHE A 39 8.45 9.54 -17.45
N ALA A 40 8.27 8.27 -17.10
CA ALA A 40 9.31 7.25 -17.16
C ALA A 40 9.75 6.93 -18.61
N THR A 41 8.84 7.02 -19.58
CA THR A 41 9.18 6.86 -21.01
C THR A 41 9.89 8.09 -21.57
N LEU A 42 9.49 9.29 -21.17
CA LEU A 42 10.11 10.55 -21.62
C LEU A 42 11.52 10.77 -21.04
N HIS A 43 11.77 10.33 -19.81
CA HIS A 43 12.99 10.65 -19.06
C HIS A 43 13.83 9.43 -18.67
N GLY A 44 13.48 8.23 -19.15
CA GLY A 44 14.00 6.98 -18.59
C GLY A 44 14.13 5.82 -19.57
N GLY A 45 14.84 4.79 -19.11
CA GLY A 45 14.91 3.49 -19.77
C GLY A 45 13.86 2.49 -19.25
N ALA A 46 13.80 1.31 -19.88
CA ALA A 46 12.86 0.23 -19.54
C ALA A 46 12.76 -0.06 -18.02
N TRP A 47 13.87 0.08 -17.31
CA TRP A 47 13.95 -0.12 -15.86
C TRP A 47 13.04 0.80 -15.03
N ARG A 48 12.97 2.08 -15.39
CA ARG A 48 12.11 3.06 -14.69
C ARG A 48 10.65 2.74 -14.95
N ILE A 49 10.31 2.39 -16.20
CA ILE A 49 8.96 1.99 -16.61
C ILE A 49 8.50 0.78 -15.80
N VAL A 50 9.30 -0.30 -15.78
CA VAL A 50 8.96 -1.50 -15.00
C VAL A 50 8.76 -1.17 -13.52
N SER A 51 9.65 -0.37 -12.93
CA SER A 51 9.58 -0.05 -11.50
C SER A 51 8.31 0.73 -11.14
N VAL A 52 7.92 1.73 -11.94
CA VAL A 52 6.69 2.49 -11.69
C VAL A 52 5.43 1.73 -12.10
N SER A 53 5.52 0.83 -13.09
CA SER A 53 4.42 -0.07 -13.45
C SER A 53 4.10 -1.04 -12.32
N VAL A 54 5.12 -1.60 -11.66
CA VAL A 54 4.92 -2.46 -10.49
C VAL A 54 4.24 -1.69 -9.36
N TYR A 55 4.71 -0.46 -9.05
CA TYR A 55 4.06 0.38 -8.04
C TYR A 55 2.61 0.74 -8.38
N GLY A 56 2.34 1.21 -9.60
CA GLY A 56 0.99 1.57 -10.02
C GLY A 56 0.05 0.36 -10.09
N ALA A 57 0.55 -0.80 -10.51
CA ALA A 57 -0.25 -2.03 -10.56
C ALA A 57 -0.66 -2.49 -9.15
N THR A 58 0.21 -2.38 -8.15
CA THR A 58 -0.16 -2.76 -6.77
C THR A 58 -1.14 -1.78 -6.13
N LEU A 59 -1.08 -0.48 -6.47
CA LEU A 59 -2.11 0.50 -6.09
C LEU A 59 -3.48 0.14 -6.69
N ILE A 60 -3.54 -0.11 -8.01
CA ILE A 60 -4.77 -0.50 -8.70
C ILE A 60 -5.32 -1.79 -8.08
N LEU A 61 -4.47 -2.79 -7.84
CA LEU A 61 -4.86 -4.05 -7.24
C LEU A 61 -5.44 -3.87 -5.85
N LEU A 62 -4.79 -3.10 -4.97
CA LEU A 62 -5.29 -2.84 -3.61
C LEU A 62 -6.67 -2.20 -3.65
N TYR A 63 -6.80 -1.07 -4.33
CA TYR A 63 -8.07 -0.34 -4.33
C TYR A 63 -9.18 -1.15 -5.00
N THR A 64 -8.86 -1.92 -6.04
CA THR A 64 -9.83 -2.82 -6.68
C THR A 64 -10.26 -3.94 -5.75
N ALA A 65 -9.32 -4.67 -5.16
CA ALA A 65 -9.60 -5.79 -4.26
C ALA A 65 -10.47 -5.33 -3.08
N SER A 66 -10.15 -4.17 -2.53
CA SER A 66 -10.87 -3.59 -1.41
C SER A 66 -12.25 -3.08 -1.78
N THR A 67 -12.41 -2.35 -2.89
CA THR A 67 -13.73 -1.94 -3.39
C THR A 67 -14.63 -3.16 -3.62
N VAL A 68 -14.12 -4.22 -4.25
CA VAL A 68 -14.89 -5.44 -4.49
C VAL A 68 -15.23 -6.16 -3.18
N TYR A 69 -14.30 -6.21 -2.23
CA TYR A 69 -14.53 -6.80 -0.91
C TYR A 69 -15.67 -6.10 -0.16
N HIS A 70 -15.73 -4.76 -0.19
CA HIS A 70 -16.77 -3.99 0.48
C HIS A 70 -18.11 -3.98 -0.27
N ALA A 71 -18.08 -3.98 -1.61
CA ALA A 71 -19.28 -4.01 -2.43
C ALA A 71 -20.03 -5.35 -2.40
N VAL A 72 -19.31 -6.47 -2.21
CA VAL A 72 -19.90 -7.81 -2.23
C VAL A 72 -20.29 -8.27 -0.83
N SER A 73 -21.56 -8.65 -0.66
CA SER A 73 -22.11 -9.24 0.58
C SER A 73 -22.28 -10.77 0.50
N HIS A 74 -21.97 -11.39 -0.64
CA HIS A 74 -22.20 -12.82 -0.88
C HIS A 74 -21.35 -13.71 0.06
N ALA A 75 -22.02 -14.54 0.87
CA ALA A 75 -21.40 -15.29 1.98
C ALA A 75 -20.23 -16.21 1.55
N ARG A 76 -20.28 -16.80 0.36
CA ARG A 76 -19.22 -17.68 -0.16
C ARG A 76 -18.00 -16.90 -0.70
N LEU A 77 -18.22 -15.69 -1.21
CA LEU A 77 -17.18 -14.87 -1.82
C LEU A 77 -16.50 -13.95 -0.79
N LYS A 78 -17.21 -13.50 0.24
CA LYS A 78 -16.70 -12.56 1.25
C LYS A 78 -15.38 -13.03 1.90
N PRO A 79 -15.18 -14.31 2.28
CA PRO A 79 -13.91 -14.77 2.85
C PRO A 79 -12.76 -14.72 1.83
N ILE A 80 -13.02 -15.08 0.57
CA ILE A 80 -12.02 -15.06 -0.51
C ILE A 80 -11.59 -13.62 -0.79
N LEU A 81 -12.56 -12.72 -0.94
CA LEU A 81 -12.30 -11.30 -1.18
C LEU A 81 -11.56 -10.64 -0.02
N ARG A 82 -11.82 -11.06 1.22
CA ARG A 82 -11.06 -10.60 2.40
C ARG A 82 -9.59 -10.97 2.31
N VAL A 83 -9.29 -12.21 1.92
CA VAL A 83 -7.92 -12.68 1.75
C VAL A 83 -7.22 -11.88 0.66
N LEU A 84 -7.90 -11.61 -0.47
CA LEU A 84 -7.36 -10.79 -1.55
C LEU A 84 -7.10 -9.34 -1.10
N ASP A 85 -8.06 -8.73 -0.41
CA ASP A 85 -7.96 -7.36 0.13
C ASP A 85 -6.76 -7.21 1.08
N HIS A 86 -6.65 -8.09 2.09
CA HIS A 86 -5.51 -8.07 3.03
C HIS A 86 -4.17 -8.42 2.37
N SER A 87 -4.17 -9.31 1.39
CA SER A 87 -2.96 -9.68 0.63
C SER A 87 -2.47 -8.51 -0.22
N ALA A 88 -3.38 -7.73 -0.80
CA ALA A 88 -3.05 -6.59 -1.63
C ALA A 88 -2.34 -5.47 -0.83
N ILE A 89 -2.56 -5.37 0.50
CA ILE A 89 -1.83 -4.43 1.36
C ILE A 89 -0.33 -4.80 1.40
N PHE A 90 0.01 -6.08 1.55
CA PHE A 90 1.40 -6.54 1.51
C PHE A 90 2.06 -6.23 0.16
N LEU A 91 1.34 -6.47 -0.94
CA LEU A 91 1.81 -6.13 -2.28
C LEU A 91 1.98 -4.63 -2.47
N LEU A 92 1.06 -3.80 -1.97
CA LEU A 92 1.20 -2.35 -2.07
C LEU A 92 2.46 -1.87 -1.32
N ILE A 93 2.73 -2.37 -0.12
CA ILE A 93 3.92 -1.96 0.63
C ILE A 93 5.17 -2.30 -0.19
N ALA A 94 5.31 -3.54 -0.71
CA ALA A 94 6.44 -3.92 -1.54
C ALA A 94 6.53 -3.13 -2.87
N GLY A 95 5.40 -2.92 -3.53
CA GLY A 95 5.30 -2.11 -4.75
C GLY A 95 5.70 -0.66 -4.52
N THR A 96 5.35 -0.08 -3.37
CA THR A 96 5.73 1.29 -2.98
C THR A 96 7.24 1.43 -2.86
N TYR A 97 7.92 0.43 -2.28
CA TYR A 97 9.39 0.41 -2.17
C TYR A 97 10.11 0.24 -3.51
N THR A 98 9.46 -0.38 -4.49
CA THR A 98 10.09 -0.79 -5.76
C THR A 98 10.77 0.38 -6.51
N PRO A 99 10.13 1.53 -6.78
CA PRO A 99 10.79 2.64 -7.46
C PRO A 99 11.96 3.22 -6.64
N PHE A 100 11.84 3.36 -5.32
CA PHE A 100 12.94 3.85 -4.48
C PHE A 100 14.14 2.89 -4.48
N ALA A 101 13.87 1.59 -4.36
CA ALA A 101 14.90 0.57 -4.33
C ALA A 101 15.61 0.45 -5.69
N LEU A 102 14.84 0.35 -6.78
CA LEU A 102 15.40 0.01 -8.08
C LEU A 102 15.88 1.23 -8.88
N ILE A 103 15.32 2.42 -8.65
CA ILE A 103 15.72 3.65 -9.36
C ILE A 103 16.67 4.49 -8.50
N SER A 104 16.27 4.88 -7.27
CA SER A 104 17.06 5.82 -6.46
C SER A 104 18.28 5.17 -5.80
N LEU A 105 18.13 3.98 -5.23
CA LEU A 105 19.24 3.30 -4.56
C LEU A 105 20.10 2.53 -5.57
N GLY A 106 19.48 1.69 -6.40
CA GLY A 106 20.18 0.82 -7.35
C GLY A 106 21.22 -0.08 -6.67
N GLY A 107 22.05 -0.75 -7.48
CA GLY A 107 23.17 -1.55 -6.99
C GLY A 107 22.81 -2.57 -5.90
N ALA A 108 23.77 -2.91 -5.05
CA ALA A 108 23.56 -3.92 -4.00
C ALA A 108 22.49 -3.49 -2.97
N TRP A 109 22.46 -2.21 -2.58
CA TRP A 109 21.49 -1.69 -1.62
C TRP A 109 20.06 -1.76 -2.11
N GLY A 110 19.82 -1.31 -3.34
CA GLY A 110 18.51 -1.35 -3.99
C GLY A 110 17.98 -2.78 -4.13
N TRP A 111 18.79 -3.70 -4.65
CA TRP A 111 18.39 -5.11 -4.78
C TRP A 111 18.15 -5.79 -3.45
N THR A 112 18.97 -5.51 -2.43
CA THR A 112 18.78 -6.06 -1.08
C THR A 112 17.45 -5.58 -0.49
N LEU A 113 17.16 -4.28 -0.56
CA LEU A 113 15.91 -3.72 -0.06
C LEU A 113 14.71 -4.31 -0.82
N PHE A 114 14.78 -4.35 -2.15
CA PHE A 114 13.73 -4.92 -3.00
C PHE A 114 13.44 -6.38 -2.64
N LEU A 115 14.45 -7.25 -2.60
CA LEU A 115 14.27 -8.66 -2.28
C LEU A 115 13.74 -8.87 -0.86
N LEU A 116 14.24 -8.08 0.10
CA LEU A 116 13.78 -8.14 1.48
C LEU A 116 12.29 -7.82 1.60
N VAL A 117 11.84 -6.68 1.06
CA VAL A 117 10.43 -6.28 1.19
C VAL A 117 9.51 -7.23 0.41
N TRP A 118 9.89 -7.67 -0.79
CA TRP A 118 9.08 -8.62 -1.55
C TRP A 118 9.01 -10.00 -0.88
N THR A 119 10.09 -10.48 -0.28
CA THR A 119 10.09 -11.73 0.49
C THR A 119 9.14 -11.63 1.69
N LEU A 120 9.19 -10.53 2.44
CA LEU A 120 8.29 -10.30 3.56
C LEU A 120 6.83 -10.16 3.12
N ALA A 121 6.58 -9.55 1.96
CA ALA A 121 5.25 -9.51 1.36
C ALA A 121 4.71 -10.91 1.09
N LEU A 122 5.52 -11.77 0.47
CA LEU A 122 5.14 -13.15 0.17
C LEU A 122 4.89 -13.97 1.44
N ILE A 123 5.69 -13.77 2.48
CA ILE A 123 5.47 -14.39 3.80
C ILE A 123 4.12 -13.92 4.37
N GLY A 124 3.84 -12.62 4.36
CA GLY A 124 2.57 -12.05 4.83
C GLY A 124 1.35 -12.60 4.08
N ILE A 125 1.42 -12.66 2.75
CA ILE A 125 0.39 -13.24 1.89
C ILE A 125 0.19 -14.73 2.20
N THR A 126 1.28 -15.47 2.41
CA THR A 126 1.21 -16.90 2.77
C THR A 126 0.50 -17.10 4.12
N LEU A 127 0.74 -16.24 5.10
CA LEU A 127 0.03 -16.28 6.39
C LEU A 127 -1.46 -16.01 6.23
N GLU A 128 -1.84 -15.05 5.39
CA GLU A 128 -3.24 -14.73 5.12
C GLU A 128 -3.95 -15.89 4.39
N LEU A 129 -3.30 -16.50 3.40
CA LEU A 129 -3.81 -17.67 2.67
C LEU A 129 -3.96 -18.91 3.57
N ARG A 130 -3.10 -19.07 4.59
CA ARG A 130 -3.20 -20.15 5.59
C ARG A 130 -4.25 -19.91 6.67
N GLY A 131 -4.98 -18.80 6.59
CA GLY A 131 -6.09 -18.51 7.50
C GLY A 131 -5.67 -17.85 8.82
N VAL A 132 -4.47 -17.27 8.91
CA VAL A 132 -4.00 -16.55 10.11
C VAL A 132 -4.63 -15.15 10.18
N HIS A 133 -5.95 -15.09 10.37
CA HIS A 133 -6.73 -13.85 10.33
C HIS A 133 -6.71 -13.08 11.66
N ASN A 134 -5.55 -12.56 12.06
CA ASN A 134 -5.42 -11.70 13.23
C ASN A 134 -5.10 -10.26 12.82
N ARG A 135 -6.09 -9.37 12.92
CA ARG A 135 -5.96 -7.95 12.54
C ARG A 135 -4.79 -7.23 13.23
N LYS A 136 -4.49 -7.55 14.49
CA LYS A 136 -3.38 -6.92 15.22
C LYS A 136 -2.03 -7.40 14.69
N LEU A 137 -1.92 -8.70 14.43
CA LEU A 137 -0.71 -9.28 13.84
C LEU A 137 -0.49 -8.74 12.43
N ALA A 138 -1.54 -8.71 11.59
CA ALA A 138 -1.48 -8.13 10.26
C ALA A 138 -1.05 -6.66 10.30
N ALA A 139 -1.67 -5.84 11.16
CA ALA A 139 -1.28 -4.44 11.34
C ALA A 139 0.18 -4.28 11.78
N LEU A 140 0.65 -5.13 12.70
CA LEU A 140 2.06 -5.13 13.12
C LEU A 140 2.99 -5.46 11.95
N LEU A 141 2.65 -6.47 11.14
CA LEU A 141 3.44 -6.84 9.95
C LEU A 141 3.44 -5.72 8.91
N TYR A 142 2.29 -5.09 8.66
CA TYR A 142 2.18 -3.95 7.73
C TYR A 142 3.06 -2.78 8.16
N VAL A 143 2.96 -2.37 9.43
CA VAL A 143 3.77 -1.26 9.96
C VAL A 143 5.25 -1.63 9.98
N GLY A 144 5.59 -2.82 10.48
CA GLY A 144 6.97 -3.30 10.52
C GLY A 144 7.61 -3.31 9.13
N MET A 145 6.89 -3.85 8.14
CA MET A 145 7.33 -3.86 6.75
C MET A 145 7.40 -2.45 6.15
N GLY A 146 6.42 -1.60 6.47
CA GLY A 146 6.34 -0.20 6.04
C GLY A 146 7.51 0.67 6.51
N TRP A 147 8.18 0.32 7.61
CA TRP A 147 9.31 1.07 8.17
C TRP A 147 10.70 0.48 7.87
N ILE A 148 10.79 -0.59 7.07
CA ILE A 148 12.08 -1.18 6.68
C ILE A 148 13.01 -0.17 5.98
N GLY A 149 12.44 0.84 5.31
CA GLY A 149 13.17 1.93 4.68
C GLY A 149 14.11 2.68 5.63
N ILE A 150 13.88 2.64 6.95
CA ILE A 150 14.81 3.21 7.94
C ILE A 150 16.20 2.56 7.85
N VAL A 151 16.28 1.27 7.53
CA VAL A 151 17.56 0.56 7.35
C VAL A 151 18.36 1.16 6.18
N ALA A 152 17.66 1.62 5.14
CA ALA A 152 18.25 2.28 3.99
C ALA A 152 18.23 3.82 4.11
N LEU A 153 18.02 4.39 5.31
CA LEU A 153 17.84 5.84 5.46
C LEU A 153 19.05 6.64 4.99
N LYS A 154 20.27 6.24 5.37
CA LYS A 154 21.50 6.92 4.95
C LYS A 154 21.64 6.96 3.41
N PRO A 155 21.60 5.83 2.69
CA PRO A 155 21.70 5.88 1.23
C PRO A 155 20.47 6.54 0.57
N LEU A 156 19.28 6.50 1.18
CA LEU A 156 18.14 7.29 0.69
C LEU A 156 18.40 8.80 0.79
N MET A 157 19.02 9.27 1.89
CA MET A 157 19.39 10.68 2.06
C MET A 157 20.46 11.15 1.07
N GLU A 158 21.35 10.25 0.65
CA GLU A 158 22.40 10.53 -0.33
C GLU A 158 21.86 10.58 -1.77
N ASN A 159 20.77 9.86 -2.07
CA ASN A 159 20.24 9.72 -3.44
C ASN A 159 18.90 10.44 -3.70
N ILE A 160 18.23 10.96 -2.67
CA ILE A 160 16.93 11.61 -2.79
C ILE A 160 16.99 12.97 -2.11
N ALA A 161 16.55 14.00 -2.84
CA ALA A 161 16.49 15.35 -2.29
C ALA A 161 15.54 15.42 -1.07
N PRO A 162 15.76 16.35 -0.12
CA PRO A 162 15.01 16.42 1.12
C PRO A 162 13.48 16.43 0.95
N GLY A 163 12.96 17.10 -0.08
CA GLY A 163 11.52 17.12 -0.37
C GLY A 163 10.94 15.72 -0.62
N GLY A 164 11.66 14.85 -1.33
CA GLY A 164 11.26 13.46 -1.55
C GLY A 164 11.26 12.64 -0.27
N LEU A 165 12.22 12.87 0.62
CA LEU A 165 12.26 12.23 1.94
C LEU A 165 11.10 12.66 2.83
N TRP A 166 10.72 13.94 2.82
CA TRP A 166 9.57 14.44 3.57
C TRP A 166 8.26 13.81 3.07
N LEU A 167 8.09 13.68 1.76
CA LEU A 167 6.93 13.00 1.17
C LEU A 167 6.92 11.50 1.50
N LEU A 168 8.06 10.83 1.40
CA LEU A 168 8.22 9.41 1.74
C LEU A 168 7.88 9.15 3.22
N PHE A 169 8.46 9.95 4.13
CA PHE A 169 8.24 9.84 5.57
C PHE A 169 6.81 10.23 5.95
N GLY A 170 6.27 11.32 5.36
CA GLY A 170 4.88 11.73 5.53
C GLY A 170 3.90 10.65 5.07
N GLY A 171 4.18 9.99 3.94
CA GLY A 171 3.40 8.85 3.48
C GLY A 171 3.43 7.67 4.45
N GLY A 172 4.62 7.33 4.97
CA GLY A 172 4.79 6.31 6.01
C GLY A 172 4.05 6.63 7.32
N LEU A 173 4.06 7.90 7.74
CA LEU A 173 3.28 8.39 8.87
C LEU A 173 1.78 8.27 8.62
N CYS A 174 1.27 8.68 7.45
CA CYS A 174 -0.15 8.51 7.11
C CYS A 174 -0.60 7.05 7.24
N TYR A 175 0.17 6.10 6.68
CA TYR A 175 -0.13 4.67 6.83
C TYR A 175 -0.14 4.22 8.29
N THR A 176 0.82 4.67 9.09
CA THR A 176 0.95 4.28 10.50
C THR A 176 -0.16 4.89 11.37
N LEU A 177 -0.48 6.16 11.16
CA LEU A 177 -1.51 6.89 11.91
C LEU A 177 -2.93 6.42 11.58
N GLY A 178 -3.13 5.75 10.44
CA GLY A 178 -4.39 5.07 10.11
C GLY A 178 -4.65 3.79 10.95
N VAL A 179 -3.61 3.14 11.47
CA VAL A 179 -3.73 1.86 12.18
C VAL A 179 -4.59 1.91 13.45
N PRO A 180 -4.47 2.94 14.32
CA PRO A 180 -5.37 3.11 15.45
C PRO A 180 -6.85 3.07 15.05
N PHE A 181 -7.24 3.75 13.96
CA PHE A 181 -8.61 3.74 13.46
C PHE A 181 -9.01 2.35 12.97
N TYR A 182 -8.15 1.67 12.21
CA TYR A 182 -8.40 0.28 11.77
C TYR A 182 -8.67 -0.69 12.93
N LEU A 183 -7.97 -0.53 14.06
CA LEU A 183 -8.11 -1.38 15.24
C LEU A 183 -9.27 -0.97 16.17
N TRP A 184 -9.80 0.24 16.03
CA TRP A 184 -10.81 0.80 16.92
C TRP A 184 -12.23 0.34 16.60
N LYS A 185 -12.59 -0.89 17.00
CA LYS A 185 -13.88 -1.53 16.66
C LYS A 185 -15.16 -0.81 17.08
N ARG A 186 -15.10 0.12 18.04
CA ARG A 186 -16.27 0.83 18.59
C ARG A 186 -16.54 2.18 17.94
N LEU A 187 -15.58 2.71 17.16
CA LEU A 187 -15.72 3.99 16.50
C LEU A 187 -16.53 3.80 15.19
N PRO A 188 -17.65 4.51 14.99
CA PRO A 188 -18.36 4.47 13.71
C PRO A 188 -17.47 4.94 12.55
N TYR A 189 -17.58 4.32 11.38
CA TYR A 189 -16.80 4.64 10.18
C TYR A 189 -15.27 4.50 10.34
N ASN A 190 -14.81 3.80 11.37
CA ASN A 190 -13.39 3.60 11.64
C ASN A 190 -12.58 3.10 10.43
N HIS A 191 -13.18 2.21 9.65
CA HIS A 191 -12.58 1.58 8.49
C HIS A 191 -12.48 2.55 7.31
N ALA A 192 -13.53 3.35 7.09
CA ALA A 192 -13.51 4.40 6.09
C ALA A 192 -12.48 5.50 6.43
N VAL A 193 -12.32 5.86 7.71
CA VAL A 193 -11.25 6.78 8.15
C VAL A 193 -9.87 6.18 7.87
N TRP A 194 -9.67 4.90 8.16
CA TRP A 194 -8.44 4.19 7.82
C TRP A 194 -8.16 4.22 6.31
N HIS A 195 -9.18 4.01 5.46
CA HIS A 195 -9.06 4.11 4.00
C HIS A 195 -8.57 5.49 3.54
N LEU A 196 -9.06 6.56 4.15
CA LEU A 196 -8.59 7.92 3.84
C LEU A 196 -7.12 8.13 4.20
N PHE A 197 -6.64 7.56 5.31
CA PHE A 197 -5.21 7.58 5.65
C PHE A 197 -4.36 6.79 4.65
N VAL A 198 -4.86 5.63 4.18
CA VAL A 198 -4.19 4.82 3.14
C VAL A 198 -4.13 5.59 1.81
N LEU A 199 -5.21 6.28 1.44
CA LEU A 199 -5.25 7.12 0.24
C LEU A 199 -4.30 8.32 0.35
N ALA A 200 -4.31 9.05 1.46
CA ALA A 200 -3.40 10.16 1.70
C ALA A 200 -1.93 9.69 1.65
N GLY A 201 -1.62 8.56 2.28
CA GLY A 201 -0.29 7.94 2.21
C GLY A 201 0.11 7.62 0.77
N SER A 202 -0.79 7.01 -0.01
CA SER A 202 -0.55 6.67 -1.42
C SER A 202 -0.30 7.91 -2.28
N VAL A 203 -1.03 9.00 -2.06
CA VAL A 203 -0.84 10.28 -2.76
C VAL A 203 0.55 10.87 -2.46
N LEU A 204 0.97 10.87 -1.19
CA LEU A 204 2.31 11.37 -0.83
C LEU A 204 3.42 10.53 -1.45
N GLN A 205 3.29 9.20 -1.42
CA GLN A 205 4.26 8.29 -2.06
C GLN A 205 4.29 8.49 -3.59
N PHE A 206 3.13 8.68 -4.21
CA PHE A 206 3.03 8.98 -5.63
C PHE A 206 3.82 10.24 -5.99
N PHE A 207 3.64 11.33 -5.24
CA PHE A 207 4.38 12.57 -5.50
C PHE A 207 5.87 12.44 -5.17
N ALA A 208 6.25 11.67 -4.16
CA ALA A 208 7.66 11.36 -3.90
C ALA A 208 8.29 10.69 -5.13
N VAL A 209 7.61 9.69 -5.71
CA VAL A 209 8.09 8.99 -6.90
C VAL A 209 8.13 9.91 -8.11
N LEU A 210 7.04 10.63 -8.39
CA LEU A 210 6.90 11.50 -9.56
C LEU A 210 7.92 12.65 -9.56
N LEU A 211 8.09 13.32 -8.41
CA LEU A 211 8.85 14.57 -8.33
C LEU A 211 10.32 14.35 -7.95
N TYR A 212 10.66 13.25 -7.28
CA TYR A 212 12.00 13.07 -6.72
C TYR A 212 12.69 11.75 -7.09
N VAL A 213 11.94 10.71 -7.48
CA VAL A 213 12.55 9.44 -7.93
C VAL A 213 12.71 9.40 -9.45
N LEU A 214 11.66 9.72 -10.20
CA LEU A 214 11.69 9.71 -11.67
C LEU A 214 12.62 10.77 -12.28
N PRO A 215 12.75 11.99 -11.72
CA PRO A 215 13.67 12.98 -12.27
C PRO A 215 15.13 12.80 -11.81
N ALA A 216 15.37 11.98 -10.77
CA ALA A 216 16.73 11.72 -10.28
C ALA A 216 17.57 11.09 -11.40
N ARG A 217 18.77 11.63 -11.64
CA ARG A 217 19.65 11.24 -12.74
C ARG A 217 20.35 9.92 -12.44
#